data_AF-A0A221KKQ0-F1
#
_entry.id   AF-A0A221KKQ0-F1
#
_cell.length_a   1.000
_cell.length_b   1.000
_cell.length_c   1.000
_cell.angle_alpha   90.00
_cell.angle_beta   90.00
_cell.angle_gamma   90.00
#
_symmetry.space_group_name_H-M   'P 1'
#
loop_
_entity.id
_entity.type
_entity.pdbx_description
1 polymer ?
#
loop_
_entity_poly.entity_id
_entity_poly.type
_entity_poly.pdbx_seq_one_letter_code
_entity_poly.pdbx_strand_id
1 'polypeptide(L)'
;MYIKNTNIHEVYFKNKVLPVNLSNGQWVRTSRKYFEVLNKLVESNQIDDFVKYKYVSNVIDNLKRLFNELLEIRYYVDEEKTHQENNLSVTFTLTNKCNLSCSHCALSASPLS
;
A
#
# COMPACT_ATOMS: atom_id res chain seq x y z
N MET A 1 17.74 1.69 0.83
CA MET A 1 17.34 0.43 0.13
C MET A 1 15.81 0.38 0.08
N TYR A 2 15.19 -0.01 -1.05
CA TYR A 2 13.73 -0.09 -1.10
C TYR A 2 13.22 -1.45 -0.63
N ILE A 3 12.22 -1.44 0.23
CA ILE A 3 11.52 -2.64 0.71
C ILE A 3 10.01 -2.52 0.45
N LYS A 4 9.33 -3.66 0.44
CA LYS A 4 7.86 -3.70 0.35
C LYS A 4 7.24 -3.28 1.69
N ASN A 5 6.25 -2.41 1.65
CA ASN A 5 5.46 -2.01 2.83
C ASN A 5 4.59 -3.19 3.34
N THR A 6 4.49 -3.33 4.65
CA THR A 6 3.74 -4.41 5.32
C THR A 6 2.22 -4.25 5.23
N ASN A 7 1.72 -3.02 5.02
CA ASN A 7 0.28 -2.73 4.93
C ASN A 7 -0.29 -2.90 3.52
N ILE A 8 0.42 -3.62 2.65
CA ILE A 8 -0.01 -3.83 1.27
C ILE A 8 -0.86 -5.08 1.14
N HIS A 9 -1.98 -4.94 0.44
CA HIS A 9 -2.74 -6.05 -0.10
C HIS A 9 -2.64 -6.07 -1.63
N GLU A 10 -2.35 -7.23 -2.22
CA GLU A 10 -2.26 -7.39 -3.67
C GLU A 10 -3.40 -8.25 -4.19
N VAL A 11 -4.20 -7.69 -5.09
CA VAL A 11 -5.26 -8.42 -5.76
C VAL A 11 -4.82 -8.79 -7.17
N TYR A 12 -4.86 -10.08 -7.49
CA TYR A 12 -4.47 -10.61 -8.79
C TYR A 12 -5.69 -11.00 -9.61
N PHE A 13 -5.75 -10.52 -10.86
CA PHE A 13 -6.80 -10.93 -11.80
C PHE A 13 -6.26 -10.98 -13.23
N LYS A 14 -6.29 -12.18 -13.83
CA LYS A 14 -5.73 -12.44 -15.17
C LYS A 14 -4.27 -11.96 -15.26
N ASN A 15 -3.98 -11.04 -16.19
CA ASN A 15 -2.65 -10.46 -16.40
C ASN A 15 -2.45 -9.12 -15.67
N LYS A 16 -3.30 -8.79 -14.71
CA LYS A 16 -3.24 -7.55 -13.93
C LYS A 16 -3.04 -7.84 -12.44
N VAL A 17 -2.44 -6.86 -11.78
CA VAL A 17 -2.30 -6.79 -10.32
C VAL A 17 -2.72 -5.40 -9.86
N LEU A 18 -3.36 -5.37 -8.70
CA LEU A 18 -3.80 -4.17 -8.00
C LEU A 18 -3.18 -4.18 -6.60
N PRO A 19 -1.99 -3.59 -6.41
CA PRO A 19 -1.45 -3.33 -5.09
C PRO A 19 -2.23 -2.18 -4.46
N VAL A 20 -2.73 -2.41 -3.24
CA VAL A 20 -3.49 -1.46 -2.45
C VAL A 20 -2.76 -1.28 -1.14
N ASN A 21 -2.51 -0.04 -0.74
CA ASN A 21 -2.02 0.26 0.59
C ASN A 21 -3.20 0.49 1.54
N LEU A 22 -3.34 -0.41 2.50
CA LEU A 22 -4.46 -0.40 3.44
C LEU A 22 -4.41 0.76 4.44
N SER A 23 -3.23 1.36 4.67
CA SER A 23 -3.11 2.48 5.61
C SER A 23 -3.63 3.81 5.05
N ASN A 24 -3.62 3.98 3.73
CA ASN A 24 -4.03 5.22 3.07
C ASN A 24 -5.11 5.02 1.99
N GLY A 25 -5.50 3.79 1.68
CA GLY A 25 -6.50 3.45 0.67
C GLY A 25 -6.06 3.68 -0.78
N GLN A 26 -4.80 4.07 -1.02
CA GLN A 26 -4.29 4.32 -2.36
C GLN A 26 -3.92 3.03 -3.06
N TRP A 27 -4.00 3.02 -4.39
CA TRP A 27 -3.79 1.83 -5.20
C TRP A 27 -3.29 2.18 -6.60
N VAL A 28 -2.64 1.20 -7.24
CA VAL A 28 -2.20 1.28 -8.64
C VAL A 28 -2.66 0.03 -9.36
N ARG A 29 -3.18 0.14 -10.58
CA ARG A 29 -3.51 -1.03 -11.41
C ARG A 29 -2.47 -1.18 -12.51
N THR A 30 -1.78 -2.31 -12.52
CA THR A 30 -0.69 -2.54 -13.50
C THR A 30 -0.73 -3.95 -14.11
N SER A 31 0.13 -4.16 -15.11
CA SER A 31 0.40 -5.47 -15.68
C SER A 31 1.21 -6.31 -14.72
N ARG A 32 0.83 -7.58 -14.57
CA ARG A 32 1.56 -8.56 -13.77
C ARG A 32 3.01 -8.69 -14.21
N LYS A 33 3.29 -8.68 -15.52
CA LYS A 33 4.66 -8.80 -16.05
C LYS A 33 5.56 -7.63 -15.65
N TYR A 34 5.06 -6.40 -15.74
CA TYR A 34 5.83 -5.21 -15.37
C TYR A 34 6.09 -5.18 -13.85
N PHE A 35 5.08 -5.54 -13.06
CA PHE A 35 5.18 -5.62 -11.61
C PHE A 35 6.19 -6.69 -11.14
N GLU A 36 6.15 -7.89 -11.72
CA GLU A 36 7.11 -8.96 -11.41
C GLU A 36 8.55 -8.58 -11.75
N VAL A 37 8.78 -7.85 -12.85
CA VAL A 37 10.11 -7.34 -13.19
C VAL A 37 10.60 -6.33 -12.16
N LEU A 38 9.75 -5.40 -11.72
CA LEU A 38 10.13 -4.44 -10.68
C LEU A 38 10.42 -5.11 -9.33
N ASN A 39 9.58 -6.04 -8.89
CA ASN A 39 9.82 -6.78 -7.65
C ASN A 39 11.17 -7.49 -7.69
N LYS A 40 11.50 -8.17 -8.80
CA LYS A 40 12.81 -8.81 -8.96
C LYS A 40 13.97 -7.81 -8.87
N LEU A 41 13.86 -6.64 -9.51
CA LEU A 41 14.89 -5.60 -9.46
C LEU A 41 15.08 -5.03 -8.04
N VAL A 42 14.01 -4.89 -7.28
CA VAL A 42 14.05 -4.43 -5.88
C VAL A 42 14.65 -5.51 -4.98
N GLU A 43 14.18 -6.76 -5.09
CA GLU A 43 14.68 -7.92 -4.33
C GLU A 43 16.16 -8.20 -4.59
N SER A 44 16.65 -7.94 -5.81
CA SER A 44 18.06 -8.06 -6.17
C SER A 44 18.89 -6.80 -5.89
N ASN A 45 18.32 -5.76 -5.27
CA ASN A 45 18.96 -4.48 -4.99
C ASN A 45 19.57 -3.78 -6.24
N GLN A 46 18.92 -3.94 -7.40
CA GLN A 46 19.35 -3.37 -8.69
C GLN A 46 18.53 -2.14 -9.11
N ILE A 47 17.53 -1.76 -8.31
CA ILE A 47 16.56 -0.72 -8.70
C ILE A 47 17.20 0.67 -8.82
N ASP A 48 18.17 1.01 -7.96
CA ASP A 48 18.84 2.32 -8.01
C ASP A 48 19.66 2.49 -9.29
N ASP A 49 20.34 1.43 -9.72
CA ASP A 49 21.08 1.42 -10.98
C ASP A 49 20.13 1.47 -12.18
N PHE A 50 19.04 0.71 -12.12
CA PHE A 50 18.00 0.70 -13.15
C PHE A 50 17.38 2.09 -13.37
N VAL A 51 17.05 2.81 -12.30
CA VAL A 51 16.43 4.15 -12.38
C VAL A 51 17.42 5.17 -12.99
N LYS A 52 18.72 5.07 -12.66
CA LYS A 52 19.79 5.93 -13.20
C LYS A 52 20.14 5.64 -14.66
N TYR A 53 19.82 4.44 -15.15
CA TYR A 53 20.14 4.03 -16.51
C TYR A 53 19.46 4.93 -17.56
N LYS A 54 20.26 5.53 -18.46
CA LYS A 54 19.79 6.54 -19.44
C LYS A 54 19.22 5.95 -20.73
N TYR A 55 19.12 4.64 -20.85
CA TYR A 55 18.58 4.01 -22.06
C TYR A 55 17.10 4.35 -22.24
N VAL A 56 16.75 4.85 -23.42
CA VAL A 56 15.39 5.29 -23.74
C VAL A 56 14.71 4.21 -24.54
N SER A 57 13.69 3.58 -23.94
CA SER A 57 12.72 2.77 -24.65
C SER A 57 11.39 2.81 -23.93
N ASN A 58 10.29 2.69 -24.67
CA ASN A 58 8.94 2.69 -24.10
C ASN A 58 8.76 1.65 -22.97
N VAL A 59 9.48 0.52 -23.03
CA VAL A 59 9.41 -0.51 -21.99
C VAL A 59 10.06 -0.01 -20.69
N ILE A 60 11.23 0.61 -20.78
CA ILE A 60 11.95 1.16 -19.63
C ILE A 60 11.20 2.34 -19.03
N ASP A 61 10.65 3.23 -19.86
CA ASP A 61 9.88 4.37 -19.39
C ASP A 61 8.60 3.93 -18.65
N ASN A 62 7.92 2.89 -19.15
CA ASN A 62 6.76 2.31 -18.46
C ASN A 62 7.14 1.66 -17.11
N LEU A 63 8.30 1.00 -17.02
CA LEU A 63 8.79 0.45 -15.75
C LEU A 63 9.13 1.55 -14.75
N LYS A 64 9.82 2.61 -15.18
CA LYS A 64 10.16 3.76 -14.33
C LYS A 64 8.92 4.50 -13.85
N ARG A 65 7.93 4.72 -14.73
CA ARG A 65 6.64 5.31 -14.34
C ARG A 65 5.95 4.44 -13.30
N LEU A 66 5.84 3.13 -13.54
CA LEU A 66 5.21 2.22 -12.58
C LEU A 66 5.95 2.21 -11.24
N PHE A 67 7.28 2.24 -11.23
CA PHE A 67 8.06 2.34 -10.00
C PHE A 67 7.71 3.61 -9.21
N ASN A 68 7.62 4.76 -9.88
CA ASN A 68 7.22 6.01 -9.24
C ASN A 68 5.77 5.96 -8.70
N GLU A 69 4.83 5.42 -9.48
CA GLU A 69 3.44 5.22 -9.02
C GLU A 69 3.39 4.34 -7.75
N LEU A 70 4.24 3.30 -7.68
CA LEU A 70 4.36 2.44 -6.50
C LEU A 70 5.01 3.14 -5.30
N LEU A 71 5.92 4.08 -5.52
CA LEU A 71 6.45 4.94 -4.45
C LEU A 71 5.40 5.91 -3.93
N GLU A 72 4.60 6.51 -4.81
CA GLU A 72 3.54 7.46 -4.45
C GLU A 72 2.50 6.83 -3.52
N ILE A 73 2.09 5.59 -3.79
CA ILE A 73 1.15 4.87 -2.90
C ILE A 73 1.82 4.21 -1.69
N ARG A 74 3.13 4.43 -1.50
CA ARG A 74 3.97 3.80 -0.46
C ARG A 74 3.94 2.27 -0.51
N TYR A 75 3.89 1.68 -1.71
CA TYR A 75 4.07 0.23 -1.90
C TYR A 75 5.53 -0.16 -1.64
N TYR A 76 6.47 0.54 -2.28
CA TYR A 76 7.87 0.52 -1.90
C TYR A 76 8.15 1.68 -0.96
N VAL A 77 8.95 1.42 0.06
CA VAL A 77 9.40 2.42 1.03
C VAL A 77 10.91 2.30 1.20
N ASP A 78 11.58 3.43 1.41
CA ASP A 78 13.01 3.45 1.67
C ASP A 78 13.25 2.99 3.12
N GLU A 79 13.88 1.82 3.29
CA GLU A 79 14.06 1.15 4.58
C GLU A 79 14.70 2.09 5.63
N GLU A 80 15.71 2.87 5.23
CA GLU A 80 16.41 3.79 6.13
C GLU A 80 15.53 4.95 6.62
N LYS A 81 14.50 5.30 5.84
CA LYS A 81 13.56 6.38 6.16
C LYS A 81 12.24 5.87 6.70
N THR A 82 12.06 4.55 6.72
CA THR A 82 10.83 3.93 7.19
C THR A 82 10.94 3.75 8.69
N HIS A 83 10.46 4.72 9.46
CA HIS A 83 10.05 4.42 10.82
C HIS A 83 8.93 3.37 10.74
N GLN A 84 9.05 2.27 11.47
CA GLN A 84 7.94 1.34 11.65
C GLN A 84 6.81 2.13 12.32
N GLU A 85 5.87 2.64 11.52
CA GLU A 85 4.60 3.14 12.04
C GLU A 85 3.91 1.94 12.69
N ASN A 86 3.99 1.86 14.02
CA ASN A 86 3.19 0.93 14.80
C ASN A 86 1.73 1.35 14.61
N ASN A 87 1.06 0.75 13.61
CA ASN A 87 -0.36 0.95 13.30
C ASN A 87 -1.26 0.30 14.37
N LEU A 88 -0.88 0.41 15.65
CA LEU A 88 -1.69 -0.07 16.76
C LEU A 88 -2.77 0.98 17.05
N SER A 89 -3.89 0.88 16.35
CA SER A 89 -5.07 1.67 16.69
C SER A 89 -5.76 1.03 17.88
N VAL A 90 -5.77 1.73 19.02
CA VAL A 90 -6.52 1.33 20.21
C VAL A 90 -7.73 2.23 20.32
N THR A 91 -8.92 1.64 20.29
CA THR A 91 -10.17 2.37 20.52
C THR A 91 -10.63 2.12 21.95
N PHE A 92 -10.91 3.20 22.68
CA PHE A 92 -11.51 3.13 24.01
C PHE A 92 -12.95 3.59 23.96
N THR A 93 -13.86 2.74 24.44
CA THR A 93 -15.26 3.12 24.68
C THR A 93 -15.38 3.61 26.12
N LEU A 94 -15.46 4.93 26.32
CA LEU A 94 -15.53 5.54 27.65
C LEU A 94 -16.81 5.15 28.42
N THR A 95 -17.91 4.92 27.70
CA THR A 95 -19.18 4.45 28.25
C THR A 95 -19.93 3.65 27.20
N ASN A 96 -20.67 2.62 27.64
CA ASN A 96 -21.62 1.90 26.78
C ASN A 96 -23.03 2.51 26.82
N LYS A 97 -23.17 3.76 27.27
CA LYS A 97 -24.45 4.50 27.25
C LYS A 97 -24.54 5.39 26.01
N CYS A 98 -25.69 5.39 25.34
CA CYS A 98 -26.00 6.28 24.22
C CYS A 98 -27.46 6.73 24.32
N ASN A 99 -27.77 7.99 24.00
CA ASN A 99 -29.14 8.50 23.92
C ASN A 99 -29.83 8.21 22.57
N LEU A 100 -29.16 7.51 21.66
CA LEU A 100 -29.69 7.12 20.35
C LEU A 100 -29.86 5.60 20.26
N SER A 101 -30.87 5.16 19.52
CA SER A 101 -31.24 3.76 19.30
C SER A 101 -31.17 3.37 17.81
N CYS A 102 -30.00 3.54 17.19
CA CYS A 102 -29.83 3.28 15.77
C CYS A 102 -29.94 1.78 15.44
N SER A 103 -30.78 1.41 14.47
CA SER A 103 -31.01 0.02 14.04
C SER A 103 -29.75 -0.70 13.50
N HIS A 104 -28.76 0.07 13.04
CA HIS A 104 -27.51 -0.44 12.47
C HIS A 104 -26.32 -0.33 13.44
N CYS A 105 -26.54 0.03 14.71
CA CYS A 105 -25.46 0.25 15.67
C CYS A 105 -24.82 -1.08 16.11
N ALA A 106 -23.58 -1.31 15.70
CA ALA A 106 -22.81 -2.49 16.13
C ALA A 106 -22.55 -2.54 17.64
N LEU A 107 -22.52 -1.38 18.32
CA LEU A 107 -22.28 -1.30 19.75
C LEU A 107 -23.53 -1.61 20.59
N SER A 108 -24.73 -1.51 20.02
CA SER A 108 -26.01 -1.76 20.72
C SER A 108 -26.05 -1.14 22.13
N ALA A 109 -25.62 0.12 22.23
CA ALA A 109 -25.42 0.82 23.49
C ALA A 109 -26.72 0.95 24.30
N SER A 110 -26.60 0.91 25.63
CA SER A 110 -27.74 1.04 26.53
C SER A 110 -28.26 2.48 26.57
N PRO A 111 -29.58 2.71 26.60
CA PRO A 111 -30.15 4.04 26.78
C PRO A 111 -29.66 4.71 28.07
N LEU A 112 -29.63 6.04 28.07
CA LEU A 112 -29.53 6.80 29.32
C LEU A 112 -30.84 6.65 30.09
N SER A 113 -30.78 5.91 31.20
CA SER A 113 -31.82 5.80 32.24
C SER A 113 -32.18 7.14 32.84
#